data_AF-A0A9P4GZK9-F1
#
_entry.id   AF-A0A9P4GZK9-F1
#
_cell.length_a   1.000
_cell.length_b   1.000
_cell.length_c   1.000
_cell.angle_alpha   90.00
_cell.angle_beta   90.00
_cell.angle_gamma   90.00
#
_symmetry.space_group_name_H-M   'P 1'
#
loop_
_entity.id
_entity.type
_entity.pdbx_description
1 polymer ?
#
loop_
_entity_poly.entity_id
_entity_poly.type
_entity_poly.pdbx_seq_one_letter_code
_entity_poly.pdbx_strand_id
1 'polypeptide(L)'
;MRPHDTTIVSLLKVLSIIRYAGSEAVQALGHYLTITPRFCNLSYTRLATGDMSSHCLLFSLQFMDMYRPGVVPSETSRLDTSTHHRFRTSTGNNHDHIWHVKCIRLIYLRDISTKEMTEVIQVDPLDDAVANALETLMLRDQEIVLHGTEEYAGLIRLLYNTLYIVTFTWNALFIEAEGHLSFLSGKCLDKNLTPTEQLQYTRELHQLSPIWMQVRRRLVAAKDLVEQLAMHPFFLSSIDTDTQGDFQALLFRRGKIVDDQISRCNQIAEQTNVLVSLIFNIATLQDTKAAVEESKAANALASSIQRVTMLTFIYLLLTLASSIFGMNIIQITTPQSNSPLWAFFILAVALMCATLGGWYIWTLSHSRLQHRASRLAAASNKA
;
A
#
# COMPACT_ATOMS: atom_id res chain seq x y z
N MET A 1 8.55 -64.36 -20.02
CA MET A 1 8.69 -63.10 -20.79
C MET A 1 7.30 -62.49 -20.93
N ARG A 2 7.01 -61.45 -20.12
CA ARG A 2 5.75 -60.71 -20.16
C ARG A 2 5.93 -59.47 -21.05
N PRO A 3 4.98 -59.11 -21.91
CA PRO A 3 4.98 -57.84 -22.63
C PRO A 3 4.31 -56.79 -21.74
N HIS A 4 5.08 -55.87 -21.15
CA HIS A 4 4.50 -54.79 -20.34
C HIS A 4 5.10 -53.39 -20.55
N ASP A 5 6.00 -53.16 -21.51
CA ASP A 5 6.77 -51.89 -21.57
C ASP A 5 6.49 -50.99 -22.80
N THR A 6 5.43 -51.21 -23.57
CA THR A 6 5.16 -50.39 -24.78
C THR A 6 4.06 -49.34 -24.65
N THR A 7 3.36 -49.22 -23.51
CA THR A 7 2.22 -48.30 -23.34
C THR A 7 2.58 -46.93 -22.75
N ILE A 8 3.83 -46.70 -22.35
CA ILE A 8 4.24 -45.44 -21.69
C ILE A 8 4.69 -44.36 -22.70
N VAL A 9 4.87 -44.70 -23.98
CA VAL A 9 5.48 -43.80 -24.98
C VAL A 9 4.45 -42.98 -25.79
N SER A 10 3.15 -43.26 -25.68
CA SER A 10 2.11 -42.57 -26.48
C SER A 10 1.42 -41.37 -25.78
N LEU A 11 1.48 -41.25 -24.45
CA LEU A 11 0.74 -40.22 -23.69
C LEU A 11 1.45 -38.84 -23.61
N LEU A 12 2.61 -38.68 -24.26
CA LEU A 12 3.48 -37.50 -24.16
C LEU A 12 3.84 -36.85 -25.52
N LYS A 13 3.08 -37.15 -26.58
CA LYS A 13 3.11 -36.40 -27.85
C LYS A 13 2.02 -35.33 -27.76
N VAL A 14 2.20 -34.05 -27.46
CA VAL A 14 3.36 -33.16 -27.41
C VAL A 14 2.96 -32.11 -26.36
N LEU A 15 3.47 -32.23 -25.14
CA LEU A 15 3.41 -31.12 -24.20
C LEU A 15 4.61 -30.21 -24.48
N SER A 16 4.42 -29.22 -25.35
CA SER A 16 5.49 -28.25 -25.61
C SER A 16 5.38 -27.12 -24.59
N ILE A 17 6.19 -27.20 -23.53
CA ILE A 17 6.42 -26.04 -22.66
C ILE A 17 7.37 -25.12 -23.42
N ILE A 18 6.80 -24.07 -24.00
CA ILE A 18 7.59 -23.08 -24.72
C ILE A 18 8.17 -22.11 -23.69
N ARG A 19 9.43 -22.36 -23.32
CA ARG A 19 10.22 -21.48 -22.44
C ARG A 19 10.66 -20.21 -23.18
N TYR A 20 10.95 -20.28 -24.48
CA TYR A 20 11.53 -19.17 -25.24
C TYR A 20 10.72 -18.87 -26.50
N ALA A 21 9.70 -18.03 -26.37
CA ALA A 21 9.09 -17.39 -27.52
C ALA A 21 9.34 -15.89 -27.41
N GLY A 22 10.32 -15.39 -28.17
CA GLY A 22 10.42 -13.96 -28.42
C GLY A 22 9.08 -13.43 -28.95
N SER A 23 8.82 -12.12 -28.82
CA SER A 23 7.57 -11.52 -29.31
C SER A 23 7.27 -11.89 -30.76
N GLU A 24 8.31 -12.11 -31.57
CA GLU A 24 8.24 -12.58 -32.96
C GLU A 24 7.78 -14.04 -33.08
N ALA A 25 8.30 -14.95 -32.25
CA ALA A 25 7.85 -16.35 -32.24
C ALA A 25 6.40 -16.46 -31.79
N VAL A 26 5.99 -15.63 -30.84
CA VAL A 26 4.59 -15.53 -30.40
C VAL A 26 3.70 -14.97 -31.52
N GLN A 27 4.16 -13.96 -32.27
CA GLN A 27 3.45 -13.44 -33.43
C GLN A 27 3.38 -14.45 -34.58
N ALA A 28 4.45 -15.22 -34.81
CA ALA A 28 4.50 -16.28 -35.80
C ALA A 28 3.58 -17.45 -35.41
N LEU A 29 3.54 -17.82 -34.13
CA LEU A 29 2.60 -18.81 -33.60
C LEU A 29 1.16 -18.30 -33.73
N GLY A 30 0.93 -17.02 -33.41
CA GLY A 30 -0.37 -16.37 -33.63
C GLY A 30 -0.78 -16.42 -35.10
N HIS A 31 0.12 -16.07 -36.03
CA HIS A 31 -0.13 -16.15 -37.47
C HIS A 31 -0.41 -17.60 -37.93
N TYR A 32 0.39 -18.56 -37.46
CA TYR A 32 0.23 -19.98 -37.78
C TYR A 32 -1.10 -20.54 -37.27
N LEU A 33 -1.51 -20.16 -36.06
CA LEU A 33 -2.75 -20.59 -35.44
C LEU A 33 -3.95 -19.70 -35.83
N THR A 34 -3.77 -18.73 -36.73
CA THR A 34 -4.77 -17.71 -37.09
C THR A 34 -5.33 -16.90 -35.90
N ILE A 35 -4.56 -16.83 -34.82
CA ILE A 35 -4.87 -16.05 -33.62
C ILE A 35 -4.33 -14.64 -33.82
N THR A 36 -5.15 -13.62 -33.57
CA THR A 36 -4.73 -12.23 -33.73
C THR A 36 -3.54 -11.94 -32.81
N PRO A 37 -2.44 -11.34 -33.31
CA PRO A 37 -1.24 -11.07 -32.50
C PRO A 37 -1.51 -10.12 -31.32
N ARG A 38 -2.62 -9.37 -31.36
CA ARG A 38 -3.12 -8.56 -30.24
C ARG A 38 -3.48 -9.37 -29.00
N PHE A 39 -3.72 -10.68 -29.13
CA PHE A 39 -3.97 -11.58 -28.01
C PHE A 39 -2.83 -11.53 -26.97
N CYS A 40 -1.59 -11.37 -27.43
CA CYS A 40 -0.42 -11.41 -26.56
C CYS A 40 -0.17 -10.09 -25.81
N ASN A 41 -0.96 -9.05 -26.13
CA ASN A 41 -0.98 -7.76 -25.46
C ASN A 41 -2.20 -7.58 -24.53
N LEU A 42 -2.94 -8.66 -24.23
CA LEU A 42 -4.05 -8.57 -23.29
C LEU A 42 -3.53 -8.41 -21.87
N SER A 43 -3.87 -7.27 -21.27
CA SER A 43 -3.44 -6.84 -19.93
C SER A 43 -4.18 -7.53 -18.78
N TYR A 44 -5.14 -8.41 -19.07
CA TYR A 44 -5.96 -9.10 -18.08
C TYR A 44 -6.28 -10.52 -18.53
N THR A 45 -6.67 -11.36 -17.56
CA THR A 45 -7.18 -12.70 -17.83
C THR A 45 -8.41 -12.61 -18.72
N ARG A 46 -8.30 -13.15 -19.94
CA ARG A 46 -9.39 -13.16 -20.93
C ARG A 46 -9.40 -14.52 -21.60
N LEU A 47 -10.56 -15.17 -21.57
CA LEU A 47 -10.86 -16.25 -22.48
C LEU A 47 -11.14 -15.61 -23.85
N ALA A 48 -10.26 -15.84 -24.81
CA ALA A 48 -10.48 -15.38 -26.18
C ALA A 48 -11.10 -16.52 -26.97
N THR A 49 -12.43 -16.56 -27.01
CA THR A 49 -13.18 -17.37 -27.97
C THR A 49 -13.34 -16.51 -29.23
N GLY A 50 -12.29 -16.43 -30.06
CA GLY A 50 -12.50 -15.87 -31.39
C GLY A 50 -13.57 -16.68 -32.13
N ASP A 51 -14.25 -16.08 -33.11
CA ASP A 51 -15.20 -16.73 -34.04
C ASP A 51 -14.60 -17.95 -34.80
N MET A 52 -13.33 -18.27 -34.53
CA MET A 52 -12.55 -19.34 -35.12
C MET A 52 -12.77 -20.65 -34.36
N SER A 53 -13.95 -21.24 -34.55
CA SER A 53 -14.24 -22.68 -34.45
C SER A 53 -14.09 -23.35 -33.08
N SER A 54 -14.82 -24.44 -32.85
CA SER A 54 -14.84 -25.25 -31.62
C SER A 54 -13.52 -25.98 -31.30
N HIS A 55 -12.41 -25.53 -31.87
CA HIS A 55 -11.15 -26.26 -32.02
C HIS A 55 -9.95 -25.60 -31.35
N CYS A 56 -10.06 -24.33 -30.93
CA CYS A 56 -9.00 -23.66 -30.19
C CYS A 56 -9.56 -23.02 -28.92
N LEU A 57 -8.92 -23.27 -27.79
CA LEU A 57 -9.20 -22.58 -26.55
C LEU A 57 -7.94 -21.88 -26.06
N LEU A 58 -8.07 -20.62 -25.74
CA LEU A 58 -6.93 -19.81 -25.35
C LEU A 58 -7.28 -18.91 -24.19
N PHE A 59 -6.47 -19.00 -23.14
CA PHE A 59 -6.54 -18.07 -22.03
C PHE A 59 -5.16 -17.70 -21.51
N SER A 60 -5.13 -16.54 -20.87
CA SER A 60 -3.95 -15.95 -20.25
C SER A 60 -4.30 -15.72 -18.80
N LEU A 61 -3.47 -16.14 -17.85
CA LEU A 61 -3.70 -15.97 -16.42
C LEU A 61 -2.56 -15.14 -15.83
N GLN A 62 -2.91 -13.96 -15.31
CA GLN A 62 -1.94 -13.11 -14.62
C GLN A 62 -2.02 -13.27 -13.11
N PHE A 63 -0.87 -13.37 -12.46
CA PHE A 63 -0.73 -13.42 -11.00
C PHE A 63 0.57 -12.77 -10.54
N MET A 64 0.77 -12.63 -9.23
CA MET A 64 2.04 -12.14 -8.70
C MET A 64 2.92 -13.32 -8.29
N ASP A 65 4.21 -13.27 -8.61
CA ASP A 65 5.20 -14.30 -8.26
C ASP A 65 6.50 -13.68 -7.73
N MET A 66 7.31 -14.48 -7.03
CA MET A 66 8.52 -14.04 -6.35
C MET A 66 9.73 -14.10 -7.28
N TYR A 67 10.45 -12.98 -7.41
CA TYR A 67 11.71 -12.90 -8.16
C TYR A 67 12.85 -12.41 -7.29
N ARG A 68 14.06 -12.85 -7.59
CA ARG A 68 15.26 -12.31 -6.96
C ARG A 68 15.46 -10.83 -7.35
N PRO A 69 16.03 -9.99 -6.46
CA PRO A 69 16.33 -8.60 -6.77
C PRO A 69 17.17 -8.48 -8.05
N GLY A 70 16.74 -7.61 -8.96
CA GLY A 70 17.41 -7.38 -10.24
C GLY A 70 16.92 -8.27 -11.39
N VAL A 71 16.11 -9.30 -11.10
CA VAL A 71 15.45 -10.09 -12.14
C VAL A 71 14.06 -9.48 -12.41
N VAL A 72 13.85 -9.01 -13.63
CA VAL A 72 12.57 -8.43 -14.06
C VAL A 72 11.94 -9.39 -15.08
N PRO A 73 10.75 -9.96 -14.80
CA PRO A 73 10.10 -10.85 -15.75
C PRO A 73 9.65 -10.10 -16.99
N SER A 74 9.54 -10.83 -18.10
CA SER A 74 9.21 -10.28 -19.42
C SER A 74 7.90 -9.50 -19.42
N GLU A 75 6.90 -9.97 -18.65
CA GLU A 75 5.60 -9.30 -18.54
C GLU A 75 5.72 -7.94 -17.82
N THR A 76 6.58 -7.85 -16.81
CA THR A 76 6.83 -6.59 -16.11
C THR A 76 7.63 -5.63 -16.98
N SER A 77 8.60 -6.10 -17.76
CA SER A 77 9.37 -5.25 -18.68
C SER A 77 8.55 -4.68 -19.85
N ARG A 78 7.34 -5.20 -20.11
CA ARG A 78 6.45 -4.66 -21.16
C ARG A 78 5.80 -3.33 -20.78
N LEU A 79 5.63 -3.07 -19.49
CA LEU A 79 4.95 -1.91 -18.96
C LEU A 79 5.74 -1.36 -17.78
N ASP A 80 6.30 -0.16 -17.91
CA ASP A 80 7.00 0.53 -16.81
C ASP A 80 6.11 0.75 -15.58
N THR A 81 4.79 0.72 -15.77
CA THR A 81 3.77 0.82 -14.72
C THR A 81 3.40 -0.53 -14.09
N SER A 82 4.07 -1.62 -14.47
CA SER A 82 3.83 -2.93 -13.90
C SER A 82 4.10 -2.92 -12.40
N THR A 83 3.12 -3.41 -11.67
CA THR A 83 3.14 -3.37 -10.22
C THR A 83 4.12 -4.38 -9.68
N HIS A 84 5.02 -3.88 -8.85
CA HIS A 84 5.98 -4.67 -8.13
C HIS A 84 5.96 -4.22 -6.68
N HIS A 85 6.18 -5.15 -5.75
CA HIS A 85 6.22 -4.82 -4.34
C HIS A 85 7.17 -5.71 -3.57
N ARG A 86 7.79 -5.13 -2.55
CA ARG A 86 8.71 -5.83 -1.66
C ARG A 86 8.19 -5.71 -0.25
N PHE A 87 7.74 -6.83 0.30
CA PHE A 87 7.30 -6.87 1.68
C PHE A 87 8.50 -6.86 2.64
N ARG A 88 8.25 -6.43 3.88
CA ARG A 88 9.18 -6.59 4.98
C ARG A 88 8.80 -7.82 5.81
N THR A 89 9.83 -8.51 6.27
CA THR A 89 9.75 -9.55 7.29
C THR A 89 9.23 -8.98 8.61
N SER A 90 8.82 -9.86 9.53
CA SER A 90 8.41 -9.49 10.89
C SER A 90 9.51 -8.80 11.71
N THR A 91 10.78 -8.96 11.32
CA THR A 91 11.93 -8.27 11.95
C THR A 91 12.16 -6.88 11.38
N GLY A 92 11.44 -6.49 10.31
CA GLY A 92 11.54 -5.20 9.65
C GLY A 92 12.51 -5.14 8.47
N ASN A 93 13.28 -6.20 8.25
CA ASN A 93 14.15 -6.33 7.09
C ASN A 93 13.33 -6.62 5.83
N ASN A 94 13.76 -6.09 4.68
CA ASN A 94 13.15 -6.44 3.40
C ASN A 94 13.38 -7.91 3.09
N HIS A 95 12.38 -8.58 2.51
CA HIS A 95 12.57 -9.92 1.97
C HIS A 95 13.61 -9.94 0.84
N ASP A 96 14.30 -11.06 0.64
CA ASP A 96 15.31 -11.25 -0.42
C ASP A 96 14.71 -11.48 -1.80
N HIS A 97 13.44 -11.12 -2.00
CA HIS A 97 12.71 -11.20 -3.26
C HIS A 97 11.77 -10.01 -3.43
N ILE A 98 11.31 -9.82 -4.67
CA ILE A 98 10.33 -8.82 -5.07
C ILE A 98 9.18 -9.55 -5.76
N TRP A 99 7.96 -9.17 -5.44
CA TRP A 99 6.77 -9.68 -6.11
C TRP A 99 6.56 -8.92 -7.40
N HIS A 100 6.53 -9.63 -8.52
CA HIS A 100 6.27 -9.07 -9.84
C HIS A 100 5.03 -9.69 -10.47
N VAL A 101 4.38 -8.95 -11.37
CA VAL A 101 3.31 -9.51 -12.20
C VAL A 101 3.91 -10.48 -13.19
N LYS A 102 3.34 -11.68 -13.20
CA LYS A 102 3.64 -12.78 -14.10
C LYS A 102 2.40 -13.16 -14.89
N CYS A 103 2.62 -13.75 -16.05
CA CYS A 103 1.58 -14.27 -16.92
C CYS A 103 1.90 -15.70 -17.35
N ILE A 104 0.93 -16.62 -17.24
CA ILE A 104 0.97 -17.93 -17.89
C ILE A 104 -0.09 -17.91 -18.99
N ARG A 105 0.29 -18.32 -20.20
CA ARG A 105 -0.63 -18.43 -21.33
C ARG A 105 -0.76 -19.89 -21.71
N LEU A 106 -2.00 -20.36 -21.85
CA LEU A 106 -2.31 -21.73 -22.25
C LEU A 106 -3.12 -21.70 -23.52
N ILE A 107 -2.65 -22.45 -24.50
CA ILE A 107 -3.30 -22.67 -25.78
C ILE A 107 -3.64 -24.16 -25.85
N TYR A 108 -4.91 -24.46 -26.04
CA TYR A 108 -5.40 -25.79 -26.35
C TYR A 108 -5.85 -25.80 -27.81
N LEU A 109 -5.31 -26.75 -28.57
CA LEU A 109 -5.67 -27.00 -29.95
C LEU A 109 -6.30 -28.38 -30.02
N ARG A 110 -7.46 -28.49 -30.64
CA ARG A 110 -8.19 -29.74 -30.85
C ARG A 110 -8.23 -30.02 -32.33
N ASP A 111 -7.60 -31.10 -32.75
CA ASP A 111 -7.71 -31.57 -34.13
C ASP A 111 -9.08 -32.23 -34.33
N ILE A 112 -9.82 -31.74 -35.33
CA ILE A 112 -11.17 -32.22 -35.67
C ILE A 112 -11.13 -33.67 -36.15
N SER A 113 -10.07 -34.04 -36.86
CA SER A 113 -9.97 -35.30 -37.59
C SER A 113 -9.59 -36.45 -36.67
N THR A 114 -8.62 -36.21 -35.79
CA THR A 114 -8.08 -37.22 -34.86
C THR A 114 -8.72 -37.16 -33.48
N LYS A 115 -9.42 -36.06 -33.15
CA LYS A 115 -9.81 -35.68 -31.78
C LYS A 115 -8.64 -35.53 -30.81
N GLU A 116 -7.40 -35.63 -31.29
CA GLU A 116 -6.22 -35.40 -30.47
C GLU A 116 -6.18 -33.93 -30.03
N MET A 117 -5.82 -33.73 -28.77
CA MET A 117 -5.61 -32.41 -28.20
C MET A 117 -4.12 -32.14 -28.09
N THR A 118 -3.69 -31.01 -28.63
CA THR A 118 -2.33 -30.50 -28.47
C THR A 118 -2.35 -29.32 -27.51
N GLU A 119 -1.45 -29.36 -26.54
CA GLU A 119 -1.38 -28.36 -25.48
C GLU A 119 -0.06 -27.62 -25.54
N VAL A 120 -0.16 -26.29 -25.49
CA VAL A 120 1.00 -25.43 -25.48
C VAL A 120 0.88 -24.50 -24.29
N ILE A 121 1.83 -24.61 -23.38
CA ILE A 121 1.99 -23.65 -22.29
C ILE A 121 3.15 -22.75 -22.63
N GLN A 122 2.86 -21.46 -22.62
CA GLN A 122 3.88 -20.44 -22.64
C GLN A 122 4.06 -19.92 -21.22
N VAL A 123 5.25 -20.16 -20.68
CA VAL A 123 5.74 -19.58 -19.41
C VAL A 123 6.78 -18.51 -19.76
N ASP A 124 7.00 -17.57 -18.84
CA ASP A 124 8.09 -16.60 -18.96
C ASP A 124 9.45 -17.31 -19.08
N PRO A 125 10.33 -16.91 -20.04
CA PRO A 125 11.65 -17.52 -20.21
C PRO A 125 12.56 -17.42 -18.97
N LEU A 126 12.34 -16.42 -18.12
CA LEU A 126 13.16 -16.20 -16.94
C LEU A 126 12.70 -17.01 -15.73
N ASP A 127 11.60 -17.77 -15.87
CA ASP A 127 10.94 -18.44 -14.76
C ASP A 127 11.02 -19.96 -14.86
N ASP A 128 12.25 -20.44 -14.72
CA ASP A 128 12.55 -21.86 -14.61
C ASP A 128 11.83 -22.49 -13.41
N ALA A 129 11.54 -21.74 -12.35
CA ALA A 129 10.91 -22.28 -11.15
C ALA A 129 9.50 -22.81 -11.46
N VAL A 130 8.65 -22.03 -12.13
CA VAL A 130 7.31 -22.50 -12.50
C VAL A 130 7.33 -23.50 -13.64
N ALA A 131 8.23 -23.35 -14.62
CA ALA A 131 8.40 -24.36 -15.65
C ALA A 131 8.77 -25.72 -15.04
N ASN A 132 9.76 -25.74 -14.14
CA ASN A 132 10.19 -26.95 -13.43
C ASN A 132 9.13 -27.45 -12.44
N ALA A 133 8.35 -26.56 -11.80
CA ALA A 133 7.26 -26.96 -10.90
C ALA A 133 6.11 -27.60 -11.67
N LEU A 134 5.72 -27.03 -12.83
CA LEU A 134 4.76 -27.64 -13.74
C LEU A 134 5.27 -28.99 -14.23
N GLU A 135 6.49 -29.06 -14.73
CA GLU A 135 7.13 -30.29 -15.16
C GLU A 135 7.14 -31.33 -14.04
N THR A 136 7.53 -30.94 -12.82
CA THR A 136 7.50 -31.82 -11.65
C THR A 136 6.09 -32.27 -11.31
N LEU A 137 5.08 -31.40 -11.24
CA LEU A 137 3.70 -31.79 -10.94
C LEU A 137 3.09 -32.68 -12.03
N MET A 138 3.49 -32.49 -13.28
CA MET A 138 3.07 -33.32 -14.40
C MET A 138 3.76 -34.70 -14.39
N LEU A 139 4.99 -34.79 -13.86
CA LEU A 139 5.72 -36.05 -13.70
C LEU A 139 5.39 -36.78 -12.37
N ARG A 140 4.98 -36.05 -11.33
CA ARG A 140 4.86 -36.55 -9.94
C ARG A 140 3.62 -37.42 -9.71
N ASP A 141 2.50 -37.18 -10.38
CA ASP A 141 1.34 -38.08 -10.28
C ASP A 141 1.37 -39.18 -11.35
N GLN A 142 1.92 -40.33 -10.96
CA GLN A 142 1.36 -41.62 -11.34
C GLN A 142 0.28 -42.09 -10.32
N GLU A 143 0.07 -41.36 -9.21
CA GLU A 143 -0.77 -41.80 -8.08
C GLU A 143 -2.17 -41.17 -8.00
N ILE A 144 -2.46 -40.04 -8.66
CA ILE A 144 -3.85 -39.58 -8.83
C ILE A 144 -4.47 -40.42 -9.95
N VAL A 145 -5.03 -41.57 -9.56
CA VAL A 145 -5.81 -42.42 -10.45
C VAL A 145 -7.09 -41.66 -10.84
N LEU A 146 -7.02 -40.86 -11.90
CA LEU A 146 -8.23 -40.45 -12.62
C LEU A 146 -8.75 -41.71 -13.33
N HIS A 147 -9.77 -42.34 -12.75
CA HIS A 147 -10.38 -43.53 -13.33
C HIS A 147 -11.03 -43.19 -14.69
N GLY A 148 -10.49 -43.80 -15.76
CA GLY A 148 -11.21 -44.05 -17.01
C GLY A 148 -11.49 -42.85 -17.92
N THR A 149 -10.44 -42.25 -18.50
CA THR A 149 -10.36 -41.62 -19.84
C THR A 149 -9.03 -40.84 -19.91
N GLU A 150 -7.93 -41.56 -20.13
CA GLU A 150 -6.56 -41.09 -19.89
C GLU A 150 -6.12 -39.88 -20.74
N GLU A 151 -6.75 -39.63 -21.89
CA GLU A 151 -6.42 -38.49 -22.75
C GLU A 151 -7.00 -37.16 -22.23
N TYR A 152 -8.24 -37.15 -21.71
CA TYR A 152 -8.84 -35.96 -21.09
C TYR A 152 -8.29 -35.69 -19.69
N ALA A 153 -7.77 -36.74 -19.03
CA ALA A 153 -7.08 -36.60 -17.75
C ALA A 153 -5.83 -35.71 -17.87
N GLY A 154 -5.09 -35.76 -19.00
CA GLY A 154 -3.92 -34.91 -19.23
C GLY A 154 -4.26 -33.43 -19.25
N LEU A 155 -5.29 -33.06 -20.01
CA LEU A 155 -5.75 -31.68 -20.14
C LEU A 155 -6.24 -31.09 -18.83
N ILE A 156 -7.14 -31.84 -18.18
CA ILE A 156 -7.75 -31.41 -16.93
C ILE A 156 -6.64 -31.26 -15.88
N ARG A 157 -5.67 -32.16 -15.89
CA ARG A 157 -4.51 -32.12 -15.00
C ARG A 157 -3.63 -30.91 -15.26
N LEU A 158 -3.40 -30.51 -16.50
CA LEU A 158 -2.59 -29.34 -16.79
C LEU A 158 -3.23 -28.04 -16.30
N LEU A 159 -4.50 -27.85 -16.66
CA LEU A 159 -5.30 -26.72 -16.18
C LEU A 159 -5.33 -26.70 -14.65
N TYR A 160 -5.59 -27.86 -14.04
CA TYR A 160 -5.63 -28.02 -12.59
C TYR A 160 -4.30 -27.68 -11.93
N ASN A 161 -3.19 -28.19 -12.44
CA ASN A 161 -1.85 -27.94 -11.92
C ASN A 161 -1.48 -26.46 -12.05
N THR A 162 -1.88 -25.82 -13.15
CA THR A 162 -1.65 -24.39 -13.35
C THR A 162 -2.44 -23.57 -12.33
N LEU A 163 -3.74 -23.84 -12.16
CA LEU A 163 -4.57 -23.19 -11.14
C LEU A 163 -4.05 -23.49 -9.72
N TYR A 164 -3.53 -24.69 -9.48
CA TYR A 164 -2.93 -25.07 -8.21
C TYR A 164 -1.69 -24.23 -7.90
N ILE A 165 -0.74 -24.11 -8.85
CA ILE A 165 0.44 -23.26 -8.68
C ILE A 165 0.01 -21.82 -8.43
N VAL A 166 -0.91 -21.27 -9.23
CA VAL A 166 -1.37 -19.88 -9.05
C VAL A 166 -2.01 -19.68 -7.67
N THR A 167 -2.89 -20.57 -7.23
CA THR A 167 -3.51 -20.48 -5.91
C THR A 167 -2.49 -20.65 -4.78
N PHE A 168 -1.49 -21.51 -4.95
CA PHE A 168 -0.39 -21.66 -3.99
C PHE A 168 0.45 -20.39 -3.88
N THR A 169 0.83 -19.79 -5.01
CA THR A 169 1.60 -18.56 -5.05
C THR A 169 0.83 -17.38 -4.43
N TRP A 170 -0.48 -17.27 -4.68
CA TRP A 170 -1.31 -16.28 -3.99
C TRP A 170 -1.36 -16.46 -2.48
N ASN A 171 -1.41 -17.70 -2.00
CA ASN A 171 -1.38 -17.96 -0.57
C ASN A 171 -0.05 -17.51 0.06
N ALA A 172 1.08 -17.76 -0.61
CA ALA A 172 2.38 -17.27 -0.18
C ALA A 172 2.43 -15.74 -0.12
N LEU A 173 1.89 -15.06 -1.15
CA LEU A 173 1.76 -13.59 -1.17
C LEU A 173 0.99 -13.08 0.06
N PHE A 174 -0.16 -13.69 0.36
CA PHE A 174 -0.98 -13.24 1.48
C PHE A 174 -0.34 -13.46 2.84
N ILE A 175 0.40 -14.56 3.01
CA ILE A 175 1.15 -14.81 4.25
C ILE A 175 2.22 -13.73 4.47
N GLU A 176 2.97 -13.36 3.43
CA GLU A 176 3.97 -12.29 3.52
C GLU A 176 3.33 -10.92 3.73
N ALA A 177 2.23 -10.64 3.03
CA ALA A 177 1.46 -9.42 3.20
C ALA A 177 0.96 -9.23 4.63
N GLU A 178 0.39 -10.27 5.23
CA GLU A 178 -0.07 -10.27 6.61
C GLU A 178 1.09 -10.10 7.59
N GLY A 179 2.23 -10.77 7.34
CA GLY A 179 3.44 -10.58 8.13
C GLY A 179 3.94 -9.13 8.08
N HIS A 180 3.92 -8.52 6.91
CA HIS A 180 4.30 -7.13 6.70
C HIS A 180 3.34 -6.15 7.39
N LEU A 181 2.02 -6.35 7.25
CA LEU A 181 1.03 -5.53 7.93
C LEU A 181 1.07 -5.68 9.45
N SER A 182 1.32 -6.89 9.96
CA SER A 182 1.52 -7.14 11.38
C SER A 182 2.74 -6.38 11.91
N PHE A 183 3.85 -6.38 11.16
CA PHE A 183 5.03 -5.57 11.47
C PHE A 183 4.71 -4.07 11.49
N LEU A 184 4.07 -3.55 10.44
CA LEU A 184 3.69 -2.14 10.36
C LEU A 184 2.73 -1.74 11.49
N SER A 185 1.76 -2.60 11.81
CA SER A 185 0.84 -2.40 12.93
C SER A 185 1.58 -2.28 14.26
N GLY A 186 2.53 -3.19 14.52
CA GLY A 186 3.37 -3.13 15.72
C GLY A 186 4.19 -1.84 15.81
N LYS A 187 4.73 -1.36 14.68
CA LYS A 187 5.49 -0.10 14.63
C LYS A 187 4.61 1.15 14.79
N CYS A 188 3.41 1.17 14.20
CA CYS A 188 2.48 2.27 14.37
C CYS A 188 2.03 2.46 15.82
N LEU A 189 2.03 1.40 16.64
CA LEU A 189 1.67 1.45 18.05
C LEU A 189 2.82 1.83 18.98
N ASP A 190 4.05 1.94 18.47
CA ASP A 190 5.21 2.32 19.26
C ASP A 190 5.10 3.78 19.72
N LYS A 191 5.28 4.03 21.02
CA LYS A 191 5.19 5.36 21.62
C LYS A 191 6.34 6.27 21.18
N ASN A 192 7.46 5.69 20.72
CA ASN A 192 8.66 6.43 20.37
C ASN A 192 8.82 6.63 18.85
N LEU A 193 7.73 6.56 18.10
CA LEU A 193 7.75 6.71 16.65
C LEU A 193 8.29 8.09 16.25
N THR A 194 9.38 8.11 15.49
CA THR A 194 9.94 9.37 14.98
C THR A 194 9.06 9.91 13.84
N PRO A 195 8.98 11.24 13.63
CA PRO A 195 8.21 11.82 12.52
C PRO A 195 8.66 11.31 11.13
N THR A 196 9.94 11.01 10.99
CA THR A 196 10.52 10.46 9.75
C THR A 196 10.05 9.02 9.49
N GLU A 197 10.04 8.17 10.50
CA GLU A 197 9.52 6.80 10.39
C GLU A 197 8.02 6.80 10.14
N GLN A 198 7.29 7.71 10.78
CA GLN A 198 5.85 7.86 10.56
C GLN A 198 5.52 8.20 9.10
N LEU A 199 6.24 9.16 8.50
CA LEU A 199 6.07 9.52 7.09
C LEU A 199 6.41 8.32 6.17
N GLN A 200 7.47 7.58 6.52
CA GLN A 200 7.86 6.39 5.79
C GLN A 200 6.77 5.30 5.82
N TYR A 201 6.28 4.93 7.01
CA TYR A 201 5.23 3.91 7.15
C TYR A 201 3.91 4.35 6.52
N THR A 202 3.57 5.65 6.62
CA THR A 202 2.40 6.21 5.93
C THR A 202 2.52 6.03 4.42
N ARG A 203 3.71 6.32 3.85
CA ARG A 203 3.97 6.11 2.42
C ARG A 203 3.89 4.63 2.03
N GLU A 204 4.49 3.74 2.82
CA GLU A 204 4.44 2.29 2.58
C GLU A 204 3.00 1.77 2.58
N LEU A 205 2.19 2.16 3.57
CA LEU A 205 0.77 1.81 3.64
C LEU A 205 -0.03 2.32 2.44
N HIS A 206 0.20 3.57 2.00
CA HIS A 206 -0.47 4.13 0.82
C HIS A 206 -0.04 3.45 -0.49
N GLN A 207 1.20 2.95 -0.57
CA GLN A 207 1.67 2.18 -1.73
C GLN A 207 1.01 0.79 -1.80
N LEU A 208 0.59 0.22 -0.67
CA LEU A 208 -0.13 -1.06 -0.61
C LEU A 208 -1.55 -0.99 -1.17
N SER A 209 -2.26 0.13 -0.98
CA SER A 209 -3.64 0.30 -1.46
C SER A 209 -3.84 -0.01 -2.96
N PRO A 210 -3.06 0.55 -3.90
CA PRO A 210 -3.19 0.19 -5.32
C PRO A 210 -2.80 -1.26 -5.62
N ILE A 211 -1.88 -1.84 -4.86
CA ILE A 211 -1.49 -3.25 -5.01
C ILE A 211 -2.68 -4.16 -4.70
N TRP A 212 -3.40 -3.93 -3.60
CA TRP A 212 -4.58 -4.73 -3.24
C TRP A 212 -5.68 -4.66 -4.30
N MET A 213 -5.92 -3.47 -4.87
CA MET A 213 -6.88 -3.33 -5.97
C MET A 213 -6.47 -4.20 -7.17
N GLN A 214 -5.18 -4.23 -7.50
CA GLN A 214 -4.70 -5.03 -8.62
C GLN A 214 -4.70 -6.53 -8.35
N VAL A 215 -4.30 -6.97 -7.16
CA VAL A 215 -4.36 -8.37 -6.73
C VAL A 215 -5.81 -8.86 -6.78
N ARG A 216 -6.74 -8.08 -6.22
CA ARG A 216 -8.18 -8.38 -6.28
C ARG A 216 -8.69 -8.51 -7.71
N ARG A 217 -8.35 -7.56 -8.60
CA ARG A 217 -8.76 -7.62 -10.02
C ARG A 217 -8.29 -8.91 -10.69
N ARG A 218 -7.06 -9.33 -10.43
CA ARG A 218 -6.50 -10.58 -11.00
C ARG A 218 -7.16 -11.83 -10.43
N LEU A 219 -7.45 -11.85 -9.13
CA LEU A 219 -8.18 -12.96 -8.50
C LEU A 219 -9.61 -13.08 -9.01
N VAL A 220 -10.33 -11.97 -9.16
CA VAL A 220 -11.67 -11.97 -9.77
C VAL A 220 -11.59 -12.50 -11.20
N ALA A 221 -10.62 -12.04 -11.99
CA ALA A 221 -10.46 -12.52 -13.36
C ALA A 221 -10.06 -14.01 -13.42
N ALA A 222 -9.31 -14.52 -12.44
CA ALA A 222 -9.01 -15.94 -12.29
C ALA A 222 -10.26 -16.76 -11.91
N LYS A 223 -11.12 -16.24 -11.03
CA LYS A 223 -12.41 -16.86 -10.68
C LYS A 223 -13.33 -16.92 -11.90
N ASP A 224 -13.49 -15.81 -12.60
CA ASP A 224 -14.31 -15.72 -13.81
C ASP A 224 -13.81 -16.71 -14.87
N LEU A 225 -12.48 -16.85 -15.01
CA LEU A 225 -11.89 -17.85 -15.90
C LEU A 225 -12.29 -19.27 -15.48
N VAL A 226 -12.17 -19.64 -14.20
CA VAL A 226 -12.55 -20.98 -13.72
C VAL A 226 -14.03 -21.27 -13.98
N GLU A 227 -14.91 -20.30 -13.74
CA GLU A 227 -16.35 -20.41 -14.01
C GLU A 227 -16.64 -20.55 -15.52
N GLN A 228 -15.96 -19.76 -16.35
CA GLN A 228 -16.09 -19.85 -17.81
C GLN A 228 -15.59 -21.20 -18.33
N LEU A 229 -14.43 -21.68 -17.85
CA LEU A 229 -13.88 -22.98 -18.26
C LEU A 229 -14.81 -24.13 -17.85
N ALA A 230 -15.46 -24.06 -16.67
CA ALA A 230 -16.39 -25.08 -16.22
C ALA A 230 -17.64 -25.22 -17.11
N MET A 231 -18.06 -24.13 -17.76
CA MET A 231 -19.22 -24.09 -18.65
C MET A 231 -18.85 -24.12 -20.14
N HIS A 232 -17.56 -24.14 -20.48
CA HIS A 232 -17.13 -23.93 -21.86
C HIS A 232 -17.40 -25.17 -22.75
N PRO A 233 -18.10 -25.03 -23.90
CA PRO A 233 -18.45 -26.16 -24.77
C PRO A 233 -17.24 -26.98 -25.26
N PHE A 234 -16.06 -26.37 -25.34
CA PHE A 234 -14.81 -27.07 -25.68
C PHE A 234 -14.56 -28.27 -24.77
N PHE A 235 -14.75 -28.11 -23.45
CA PHE A 235 -14.58 -29.21 -22.49
C PHE A 235 -15.81 -30.10 -22.43
N LEU A 236 -17.01 -29.51 -22.45
CA LEU A 236 -18.26 -30.27 -22.36
C LEU A 236 -18.47 -31.22 -23.55
N SER A 237 -18.00 -30.86 -24.75
CA SER A 237 -18.07 -31.70 -25.95
C SER A 237 -16.96 -32.75 -26.03
N SER A 238 -16.04 -32.75 -25.07
CA SER A 238 -14.87 -33.61 -25.06
C SER A 238 -14.95 -34.70 -23.98
N ILE A 239 -15.60 -34.39 -22.88
CA ILE A 239 -15.68 -35.26 -21.71
C ILE A 239 -16.98 -36.08 -21.78
N ASP A 240 -16.93 -37.36 -21.41
CA ASP A 240 -18.11 -38.21 -21.31
C ASP A 240 -19.09 -37.64 -20.26
N THR A 241 -20.39 -37.90 -20.42
CA THR A 241 -21.43 -37.35 -19.52
C THR A 241 -21.20 -37.71 -18.04
N ASP A 242 -20.60 -38.88 -17.79
CA ASP A 242 -20.33 -39.37 -16.45
C ASP A 242 -19.14 -38.64 -15.79
N THR A 243 -18.11 -38.27 -16.57
CA THR A 243 -16.90 -37.57 -16.09
C THR A 243 -17.04 -36.05 -16.12
N GLN A 244 -18.04 -35.52 -16.84
CA GLN A 244 -18.35 -34.11 -16.89
C GLN A 244 -18.70 -33.54 -15.50
N GLY A 245 -19.45 -34.31 -14.70
CA GLY A 245 -19.82 -33.92 -13.33
C GLY A 245 -18.60 -33.76 -12.43
N ASP A 246 -17.66 -34.71 -12.51
CA ASP A 246 -16.43 -34.69 -11.70
C ASP A 246 -15.51 -33.53 -12.10
N PHE A 247 -15.37 -33.26 -13.40
CA PHE A 247 -14.59 -32.12 -13.90
C PHE A 247 -15.16 -30.78 -13.41
N GLN A 248 -16.47 -30.59 -13.55
CA GLN A 248 -17.14 -29.40 -13.05
C GLN A 248 -16.97 -29.27 -11.55
N ALA A 249 -17.17 -30.34 -10.78
CA ALA A 249 -16.99 -30.33 -9.33
C ALA A 249 -15.56 -29.94 -8.92
N LEU A 250 -14.55 -30.42 -9.65
CA LEU A 250 -13.14 -30.09 -9.43
C LEU A 250 -12.84 -28.61 -9.71
N LEU A 251 -13.33 -28.06 -10.83
CA LEU A 251 -13.21 -26.64 -11.14
C LEU A 251 -13.98 -25.76 -10.15
N PHE A 252 -15.20 -26.13 -9.76
CA PHE A 252 -15.96 -25.42 -8.74
C PHE A 252 -15.25 -25.41 -7.39
N ARG A 253 -14.65 -26.54 -6.98
CA ARG A 253 -13.82 -26.60 -5.77
C ARG A 253 -12.65 -25.62 -5.86
N ARG A 254 -11.99 -25.51 -7.02
CA ARG A 254 -10.90 -24.54 -7.23
C ARG A 254 -11.40 -23.10 -7.27
N GLY A 255 -12.54 -22.84 -7.89
CA GLY A 255 -13.21 -21.54 -7.87
C GLY A 255 -13.52 -21.06 -6.46
N LYS A 256 -13.95 -21.98 -5.57
CA LYS A 256 -14.17 -21.69 -4.15
C LYS A 256 -12.89 -21.28 -3.40
N ILE A 257 -11.75 -21.88 -3.73
CA ILE A 257 -10.44 -21.47 -3.15
C ILE A 257 -10.08 -20.06 -3.60
N VAL A 258 -10.28 -19.74 -4.88
CA VAL A 258 -10.05 -18.37 -5.39
C VAL A 258 -11.01 -17.38 -4.74
N ASP A 259 -12.26 -17.76 -4.49
CA ASP A 259 -13.25 -16.93 -3.80
C ASP A 259 -12.84 -16.62 -2.34
N ASP A 260 -12.31 -17.62 -1.63
CA ASP A 260 -11.72 -17.44 -0.29
C ASP A 260 -10.51 -16.48 -0.34
N GLN A 261 -9.66 -16.61 -1.35
CA GLN A 261 -8.54 -15.69 -1.59
C GLN A 261 -8.99 -14.25 -1.89
N ILE A 262 -10.10 -14.07 -2.61
CA ILE A 262 -10.71 -12.75 -2.82
C ILE A 262 -11.20 -12.17 -1.48
N SER A 263 -11.87 -12.97 -0.65
CA SER A 263 -12.31 -12.58 0.68
C SER A 263 -11.13 -12.14 1.56
N ARG A 264 -10.06 -12.94 1.61
CA ARG A 264 -8.83 -12.63 2.34
C ARG A 264 -8.16 -11.35 1.83
N CYS A 265 -8.10 -11.15 0.51
CA CYS A 265 -7.59 -9.90 -0.08
C CYS A 265 -8.40 -8.67 0.40
N ASN A 266 -9.72 -8.78 0.49
CA ASN A 266 -10.56 -7.69 0.98
C ASN A 266 -10.30 -7.40 2.47
N GLN A 267 -10.10 -8.43 3.28
CA GLN A 267 -9.75 -8.26 4.70
C GLN A 267 -8.40 -7.56 4.88
N ILE A 268 -7.38 -7.96 4.13
CA ILE A 268 -6.04 -7.34 4.15
C ILE A 268 -6.10 -5.88 3.68
N ALA A 269 -6.89 -5.60 2.63
CA ALA A 269 -7.11 -4.24 2.14
C ALA A 269 -7.78 -3.36 3.21
N GLU A 270 -8.78 -3.89 3.92
CA GLU A 270 -9.45 -3.18 4.99
C GLU A 270 -8.53 -2.94 6.19
N GLN A 271 -7.76 -3.96 6.60
CA GLN A 271 -6.73 -3.80 7.63
C GLN A 271 -5.73 -2.68 7.27
N THR A 272 -5.32 -2.61 6.00
CA THR A 272 -4.45 -1.54 5.50
C THR A 272 -5.12 -0.17 5.67
N ASN A 273 -6.41 -0.02 5.34
CA ASN A 273 -7.14 1.24 5.52
C ASN A 273 -7.27 1.65 7.00
N VAL A 274 -7.50 0.68 7.89
CA VAL A 274 -7.53 0.92 9.34
C VAL A 274 -6.17 1.41 9.82
N LEU A 275 -5.08 0.80 9.35
CA LEU A 275 -3.71 1.21 9.67
C LEU A 275 -3.37 2.62 9.17
N VAL A 276 -3.78 2.96 7.94
CA VAL A 276 -3.66 4.32 7.38
C VAL A 276 -4.40 5.34 8.25
N SER A 277 -5.63 5.01 8.67
CA SER A 277 -6.42 5.89 9.54
C SER A 277 -5.77 6.05 10.92
N LEU A 278 -5.24 4.96 11.49
CA LEU A 278 -4.55 4.98 12.77
C LEU A 278 -3.30 5.86 12.74
N ILE A 279 -2.42 5.69 11.74
CA ILE A 279 -1.18 6.47 11.66
C ILE A 279 -1.45 7.97 11.45
N PHE A 280 -2.52 8.31 10.72
CA PHE A 280 -2.96 9.70 10.54
C PHE A 280 -3.51 10.31 11.84
N ASN A 281 -4.30 9.55 12.60
CA ASN A 281 -4.79 9.99 13.91
C ASN A 281 -3.63 10.22 14.88
N ILE A 282 -2.60 9.35 14.86
CA ILE A 282 -1.40 9.53 15.67
C ILE A 282 -0.63 10.78 15.27
N ALA A 283 -0.47 11.06 13.96
CA ALA A 283 0.16 12.30 13.47
C ALA A 283 -0.57 13.53 14.01
N THR A 284 -1.89 13.55 13.84
CA THR A 284 -2.72 14.67 14.28
C THR A 284 -2.64 14.87 15.79
N LEU A 285 -2.58 13.79 16.58
CA LEU A 285 -2.38 13.87 18.03
C LEU A 285 -0.99 14.39 18.42
N GLN A 286 0.05 14.11 17.63
CA GLN A 286 1.39 14.65 17.87
C GLN A 286 1.46 16.13 17.50
N ASP A 287 0.91 16.53 16.36
CA ASP A 287 0.86 17.93 15.92
C ASP A 287 0.09 18.81 16.91
N THR A 288 -1.05 18.31 17.42
CA THR A 288 -1.83 19.03 18.43
C THR A 288 -1.06 19.17 19.76
N LYS A 289 -0.30 18.15 20.18
CA LYS A 289 0.56 18.24 21.37
C LYS A 289 1.68 19.27 21.16
N ALA A 290 2.36 19.23 20.02
CA ALA A 290 3.40 20.21 19.68
C ALA A 290 2.83 21.64 19.69
N ALA A 291 1.68 21.86 19.06
CA ALA A 291 1.01 23.17 19.05
C ALA A 291 0.61 23.65 20.46
N VAL A 292 0.17 22.73 21.34
CA VAL A 292 -0.12 23.06 22.74
C VAL A 292 1.15 23.42 23.52
N GLU A 293 2.26 22.71 23.28
CA GLU A 293 3.55 22.99 23.91
C GLU A 293 4.13 24.33 23.43
N GLU A 294 4.09 24.60 22.13
CA GLU A 294 4.46 25.89 21.55
C GLU A 294 3.59 27.02 22.10
N SER A 295 2.27 26.80 22.23
CA SER A 295 1.36 27.78 22.83
C SER A 295 1.70 28.07 24.30
N LYS A 296 2.09 27.04 25.07
CA LYS A 296 2.55 27.21 26.46
C LYS A 296 3.86 28.00 26.52
N ALA A 297 4.82 27.67 25.65
CA ALA A 297 6.10 28.37 25.57
C ALA A 297 5.92 29.84 25.15
N ALA A 298 5.08 30.10 24.15
CA ALA A 298 4.73 31.44 23.71
C ALA A 298 4.04 32.25 24.82
N ASN A 299 3.13 31.61 25.58
CA ASN A 299 2.47 32.26 26.71
C ASN A 299 3.45 32.59 27.85
N ALA A 300 4.39 31.69 28.16
CA ALA A 300 5.45 31.94 29.13
C ALA A 300 6.36 33.10 28.68
N LEU A 301 6.72 33.12 27.39
CA LEU A 301 7.50 34.21 26.78
C LEU A 301 6.75 35.53 26.83
N ALA A 302 5.47 35.56 26.48
CA ALA A 302 4.62 36.76 26.58
C ALA A 302 4.57 37.29 28.03
N SER A 303 4.44 36.40 29.02
CA SER A 303 4.49 36.79 30.43
C SER A 303 5.85 37.37 30.83
N SER A 304 6.95 36.82 30.32
CA SER A 304 8.31 37.34 30.58
C SER A 304 8.51 38.73 29.97
N ILE A 305 8.08 38.94 28.72
CA ILE A 305 8.14 40.23 28.02
C ILE A 305 7.31 41.27 28.77
N GLN A 306 6.13 40.88 29.26
CA GLN A 306 5.28 41.77 30.05
C GLN A 306 5.98 42.25 31.33
N ARG A 307 6.71 41.37 32.03
CA ARG A 307 7.48 41.76 33.22
C ARG A 307 8.63 42.70 32.89
N VAL A 308 9.38 42.41 31.82
CA VAL A 308 10.52 43.24 31.39
C VAL A 308 10.05 44.62 30.95
N THR A 309 9.02 44.70 30.12
CA THR A 309 8.44 45.97 29.67
C THR A 309 7.94 46.82 30.83
N MET A 310 7.27 46.20 31.81
CA MET A 310 6.86 46.87 33.05
C MET A 310 8.06 47.47 33.80
N LEU A 311 9.16 46.73 33.94
CA LEU A 311 10.36 47.22 34.62
C LEU A 311 11.00 48.40 33.87
N THR A 312 11.10 48.30 32.54
CA THR A 312 11.67 49.37 31.71
C THR A 312 10.84 50.66 31.78
N PHE A 313 9.51 50.58 31.82
CA PHE A 313 8.65 51.76 31.98
C PHE A 313 8.93 52.52 33.29
N ILE A 314 9.14 51.79 34.39
CA ILE A 314 9.47 52.37 35.70
C ILE A 314 10.87 53.00 35.67
N TYR A 315 11.87 52.26 35.18
CA TYR A 315 13.25 52.74 35.10
C TYR A 315 13.39 53.96 34.20
N LEU A 316 12.68 54.00 33.07
CA LEU A 316 12.76 55.10 32.13
C LEU A 316 12.24 56.41 32.75
N LEU A 317 11.13 56.36 33.51
CA LEU A 317 10.66 57.55 34.23
C LEU A 317 11.63 58.01 35.34
N LEU A 318 12.20 57.06 36.10
CA LEU A 318 13.20 57.37 37.12
C LEU A 318 14.47 57.99 36.51
N THR A 319 14.92 57.44 35.38
CA THR A 319 16.12 57.92 34.67
C THR A 319 15.88 59.30 34.07
N LEU A 320 14.69 59.55 33.51
CA LEU A 320 14.32 60.88 33.01
C LEU A 320 14.31 61.92 34.14
N ALA A 321 13.75 61.58 35.30
CA ALA A 321 13.82 62.43 36.47
C ALA A 321 15.28 62.70 36.87
N SER A 322 16.10 61.64 37.03
CA SER A 322 17.51 61.78 37.36
C SER A 322 18.30 62.59 36.33
N SER A 323 17.97 62.50 35.04
CA SER A 323 18.64 63.25 33.96
C SER A 323 18.30 64.74 34.01
N ILE A 324 17.03 65.10 34.25
CA ILE A 324 16.61 66.50 34.43
C ILE A 324 17.36 67.13 35.61
N PHE A 325 17.56 66.36 36.69
CA PHE A 325 18.28 66.85 37.87
C PHE A 325 19.80 66.79 37.74
N GLY A 326 20.34 65.86 36.93
CA GLY A 326 21.78 65.73 36.67
C GLY A 326 22.32 66.73 35.64
N MET A 327 21.45 67.33 34.82
CA MET A 327 21.82 68.47 33.98
C MET A 327 22.10 69.68 34.87
N ASN A 328 23.36 70.10 34.92
CA ASN A 328 23.89 71.23 35.70
C ASN A 328 22.90 72.39 35.88
N ILE A 329 22.21 72.43 37.03
CA ILE A 329 21.33 73.51 37.49
C ILE A 329 22.17 74.73 37.95
N ILE A 330 23.32 74.96 37.33
CA ILE A 330 24.24 76.05 37.69
C ILE A 330 23.65 77.42 37.28
N GLN A 331 22.64 77.45 36.39
CA GLN A 331 21.93 78.67 36.00
C GLN A 331 20.71 79.04 36.88
N ILE A 332 20.31 78.20 37.85
CA ILE A 332 19.21 78.54 38.79
C ILE A 332 19.75 79.00 40.16
N THR A 333 21.06 78.82 40.41
CA THR A 333 21.76 79.38 41.59
C THR A 333 22.25 80.80 41.32
N THR A 334 21.34 81.73 41.01
CA THR A 334 21.61 83.18 41.10
C THR A 334 21.10 83.65 42.48
N PRO A 335 21.86 84.46 43.25
CA PRO A 335 21.74 84.50 44.70
C PRO A 335 20.62 85.43 45.22
N GLN A 336 19.35 85.20 44.86
CA GLN A 336 18.23 85.97 45.42
C GLN A 336 16.92 85.21 45.70
N SER A 337 16.90 83.88 45.74
CA SER A 337 15.65 83.16 46.07
C SER A 337 15.87 81.92 46.91
N ASN A 338 15.52 82.03 48.19
CA ASN A 338 15.36 80.91 49.12
C ASN A 338 14.11 80.08 48.74
N SER A 339 14.18 79.21 47.71
CA SER A 339 13.22 78.08 47.57
C SER A 339 13.52 77.00 46.50
N PRO A 340 14.77 76.70 46.06
CA PRO A 340 14.99 75.63 45.08
C PRO A 340 14.63 74.22 45.60
N LEU A 341 14.68 74.00 46.93
CA LEU A 341 14.31 72.72 47.56
C LEU A 341 12.80 72.43 47.51
N TRP A 342 11.95 73.46 47.50
CA TRP A 342 10.50 73.25 47.49
C TRP A 342 9.99 72.86 46.09
N ALA A 343 10.57 73.46 45.05
CA ALA A 343 10.33 73.05 43.66
C ALA A 343 10.79 71.61 43.39
N PHE A 344 11.89 71.18 44.01
CA PHE A 344 12.35 69.79 43.99
C PHE A 344 11.30 68.83 44.57
N PHE A 345 10.74 69.16 45.74
CA PHE A 345 9.74 68.32 46.39
C PHE A 345 8.47 68.19 45.54
N ILE A 346 7.99 69.27 44.95
CA ILE A 346 6.80 69.24 44.08
C ILE A 346 7.05 68.41 42.83
N LEU A 347 8.18 68.60 42.14
CA LEU A 347 8.45 67.87 40.92
C LEU A 347 8.64 66.37 41.19
N ALA A 348 9.33 66.02 42.28
CA ALA A 348 9.48 64.62 42.70
C ALA A 348 8.14 63.97 43.06
N VAL A 349 7.28 64.67 43.81
CA VAL A 349 5.93 64.20 44.17
C VAL A 349 5.04 64.08 42.92
N ALA A 350 5.10 65.02 41.99
CA ALA A 350 4.35 64.96 40.74
C ALA A 350 4.77 63.77 39.87
N LEU A 351 6.07 63.51 39.76
CA LEU A 351 6.61 62.35 39.04
C LEU A 351 6.24 61.03 39.74
N MET A 352 6.26 61.00 41.08
CA MET A 352 5.84 59.83 41.86
C MET A 352 4.33 59.56 41.72
N CYS A 353 3.51 60.61 41.71
CA CYS A 353 2.07 60.49 41.44
C CYS A 353 1.79 60.05 40.00
N ALA A 354 2.58 60.50 39.02
CA ALA A 354 2.44 60.08 37.63
C ALA A 354 2.83 58.61 37.43
N THR A 355 3.92 58.13 38.05
CA THR A 355 4.32 56.71 37.99
C THR A 355 3.31 55.81 38.69
N LEU A 356 2.90 56.15 39.92
CA LEU A 356 1.93 55.38 40.69
C LEU A 356 0.53 55.42 40.06
N GLY A 357 0.12 56.57 39.54
CA GLY A 357 -1.16 56.74 38.83
C GLY A 357 -1.20 55.95 37.53
N GLY A 358 -0.15 56.03 36.71
CA GLY A 358 0.00 55.22 35.50
C GLY A 358 -0.01 53.72 35.79
N TRP A 359 0.70 53.30 36.85
CA TRP A 359 0.69 51.91 37.32
C TRP A 359 -0.72 51.47 37.74
N TYR A 360 -1.39 52.25 38.59
CA TYR A 360 -2.71 51.92 39.11
C TYR A 360 -3.75 51.77 37.98
N ILE A 361 -3.78 52.72 37.04
CA ILE A 361 -4.68 52.69 35.87
C ILE A 361 -4.38 51.47 34.99
N TRP A 362 -3.11 51.16 34.75
CA TRP A 362 -2.73 49.96 34.01
C TRP A 362 -3.22 48.70 34.72
N THR A 363 -2.90 48.51 36.00
CA THR A 363 -3.34 47.32 36.76
C THR A 363 -4.85 47.16 36.76
N LEU A 364 -5.60 48.26 36.88
CA LEU A 364 -7.07 48.22 36.79
C LEU A 364 -7.57 47.84 35.40
N SER A 365 -6.94 48.36 34.35
CA SER A 365 -7.29 48.03 32.96
C SER A 365 -7.03 46.56 32.67
N HIS A 366 -5.86 46.06 33.07
CA HIS A 366 -5.43 44.69 32.81
C HIS A 366 -6.29 43.65 33.54
N SER A 367 -6.66 43.93 34.80
CA SER A 367 -7.56 43.05 35.58
C SER A 367 -8.97 43.00 35.02
N ARG A 368 -9.50 44.14 34.53
CA ARG A 368 -10.81 44.18 33.84
C ARG A 368 -10.81 43.39 32.52
N LEU A 369 -9.74 43.46 31.75
CA LEU A 369 -9.60 42.71 30.50
C LEU A 369 -9.49 41.20 30.74
N GLN A 370 -8.72 40.77 31.74
CA GLN A 370 -8.61 39.35 32.11
C GLN A 370 -9.94 38.77 32.63
N HIS A 371 -10.70 39.53 33.43
CA HIS A 371 -12.03 39.10 33.87
C HIS A 371 -13.05 38.99 32.74
N ARG A 372 -12.94 39.82 31.70
CA ARG A 372 -13.80 39.70 30.51
C ARG A 372 -13.41 38.52 29.64
N ALA A 373 -12.12 38.29 29.42
CA ALA A 373 -11.62 37.15 28.63
C ALA A 373 -11.99 35.80 29.29
N SER A 374 -11.82 35.69 30.61
CA SER A 374 -12.20 34.47 31.35
C SER A 374 -13.70 34.20 31.36
N ARG A 375 -14.54 35.24 31.40
CA ARG A 375 -16.00 35.09 31.27
C ARG A 375 -16.43 34.62 29.88
N LEU A 376 -15.78 35.11 28.82
CA LEU A 376 -16.07 34.68 27.45
C LEU A 376 -15.63 33.24 27.20
N ALA A 377 -14.46 32.84 27.71
CA ALA A 377 -14.00 31.45 27.64
C ALA A 377 -14.93 30.48 28.41
N ALA A 378 -15.43 30.89 29.59
CA ALA A 378 -16.36 30.07 30.37
C ALA A 378 -17.76 29.95 29.72
N ALA A 379 -18.18 30.96 28.93
CA ALA A 379 -19.42 30.90 28.17
C ALA A 379 -19.29 29.99 26.92
N SER A 380 -18.13 30.01 26.25
CA SER A 380 -17.84 29.16 25.10
C SER A 380 -17.72 27.66 25.42
N ASN A 381 -17.42 27.30 26.67
CA ASN A 381 -17.26 25.89 27.11
C ASN A 381 -18.58 25.28 27.62
N LYS A 382 -19.66 26.06 27.65
CA LYS A 382 -21.02 25.64 28.06
C LYS A 382 -22.00 25.54 26.88
N ALA A 383 -21.62 26.08 25.72
CA ALA A 383 -22.30 25.87 24.45
C ALA A 383 -21.62 24.72 23.71
#